data_AF-A0A086BJE8-F1
#
_entry.id   AF-A0A086BJE8-F1
#
_cell.length_a   1.000
_cell.length_b   1.000
_cell.length_c   1.000
_cell.angle_alpha   90.00
_cell.angle_beta   90.00
_cell.angle_gamma   90.00
#
_symmetry.space_group_name_H-M   'P 1'
#
loop_
_entity.id
_entity.type
_entity.pdbx_description
1 polymer ?
#
loop_
_entity_poly.entity_id
_entity_poly.type
_entity_poly.pdbx_seq_one_letter_code
_entity_poly.pdbx_strand_id
1 'polypeptide(L)'
;MKQFLYACGILISGFCFSQKSVAKVKASFFDGVAAAGYVDHGAFINCTGPNISLTYHSTKLILGMLPSLRIKEDQSDGTRNSAITPNLGAGLTFIYKKLVLQIPLYYNSKTSTQNGSWKMGIGLGYSLK
;
A
#
# COMPACT_ATOMS: atom_id res chain seq x y z
N MET A 1 31.14 -25.11 -21.80
CA MET A 1 30.66 -23.91 -21.08
C MET A 1 30.06 -22.83 -21.98
N LYS A 2 30.70 -22.43 -23.09
CA LYS A 2 30.18 -21.32 -23.94
C LYS A 2 28.80 -21.57 -24.55
N GLN A 3 28.49 -22.81 -24.97
CA GLN A 3 27.20 -23.12 -25.60
C GLN A 3 26.00 -23.10 -24.62
N PHE A 4 26.23 -23.37 -23.34
CA PHE A 4 25.20 -23.25 -22.30
C PHE A 4 24.83 -21.79 -22.01
N LEU A 5 25.80 -20.87 -22.08
CA LEU A 5 25.58 -19.44 -21.90
C LEU A 5 24.75 -18.84 -23.05
N TYR A 6 24.96 -19.28 -24.30
CA TYR A 6 24.14 -18.87 -25.43
C TYR A 6 22.72 -19.41 -25.34
N ALA A 7 22.54 -20.66 -24.91
CA ALA A 7 21.20 -21.23 -24.68
C ALA A 7 20.43 -20.47 -23.58
N CYS A 8 21.09 -20.13 -22.46
CA CYS A 8 20.51 -19.26 -21.44
C CYS A 8 20.16 -17.87 -21.98
N GLY A 9 21.04 -17.26 -22.79
CA GLY A 9 20.77 -15.94 -23.39
C GLY A 9 19.55 -15.93 -24.31
N ILE A 10 19.38 -16.97 -25.13
CA ILE A 10 18.23 -17.13 -26.03
C ILE A 10 16.95 -17.36 -25.22
N LEU A 11 16.99 -18.23 -24.20
CA LEU A 11 15.84 -18.48 -23.32
C LEU A 11 15.41 -17.21 -22.56
N ILE A 12 16.36 -16.43 -22.02
CA ILE A 12 16.06 -15.15 -21.34
C ILE A 12 15.45 -14.14 -22.32
N SER A 13 15.95 -14.07 -23.56
CA SER A 13 15.41 -13.17 -24.58
C SER A 13 13.97 -13.53 -25.02
N GLY A 14 13.62 -14.83 -25.02
CA GLY A 14 12.27 -15.31 -25.33
C GLY A 14 11.23 -14.94 -24.26
N PHE A 15 11.63 -14.81 -22.99
CA PHE A 15 10.74 -14.37 -21.90
C PHE A 15 10.50 -12.85 -21.87
N CYS A 16 11.36 -12.05 -22.52
CA CYS A 16 11.25 -10.58 -22.48
C CYS A 16 10.28 -9.97 -23.50
N PHE A 17 9.81 -10.71 -24.51
CA PHE A 17 9.08 -10.11 -25.64
C PHE A 17 7.65 -10.63 -25.89
N SER A 18 7.09 -11.47 -25.02
CA SER A 18 5.76 -12.04 -25.25
C SER A 18 4.77 -11.78 -24.12
N GLN A 19 4.27 -10.54 -24.05
CA GLN A 19 2.90 -10.29 -23.61
C GLN A 19 2.45 -8.86 -23.95
N LYS A 20 1.64 -8.74 -25.02
CA LYS A 20 0.79 -7.57 -25.30
C LYS A 20 -0.34 -7.48 -24.26
N SER A 21 -0.02 -7.21 -23.01
CA SER A 21 -0.99 -6.84 -21.99
C SER A 21 -1.06 -5.32 -21.96
N VAL A 22 -2.06 -4.72 -22.61
CA VAL A 22 -2.25 -3.26 -22.52
C VAL A 22 -2.54 -2.90 -21.06
N ALA A 23 -1.68 -2.06 -20.47
CA ALA A 23 -1.87 -1.62 -19.10
C ALA A 23 -3.19 -0.85 -18.98
N LYS A 24 -4.02 -1.23 -18.01
CA LYS A 24 -5.35 -0.63 -17.81
C LYS A 24 -5.31 0.36 -16.65
N VAL A 25 -5.57 1.62 -16.95
CA VAL A 25 -5.78 2.67 -15.94
C VAL A 25 -7.26 2.70 -15.56
N LYS A 26 -7.56 2.72 -14.26
CA LYS A 26 -8.93 2.76 -13.75
C LYS A 26 -9.03 3.62 -12.49
N ALA A 27 -10.01 4.51 -12.45
CA ALA A 27 -10.46 5.16 -11.22
C ALA A 27 -11.52 4.30 -10.50
N SER A 28 -11.45 4.20 -9.18
CA SER A 28 -12.41 3.44 -8.36
C SER A 28 -12.61 4.12 -7.01
N PHE A 29 -13.78 3.95 -6.41
CA PHE A 29 -14.06 4.40 -5.03
C PHE A 29 -13.59 3.39 -3.98
N PHE A 30 -13.53 2.11 -4.35
CA PHE A 30 -13.18 1.01 -3.46
C PHE A 30 -12.64 -0.17 -4.28
N ASP A 31 -11.63 -0.87 -3.77
CA ASP A 31 -11.01 -2.01 -4.46
C ASP A 31 -10.97 -3.31 -3.66
N GLY A 32 -11.61 -3.37 -2.49
CA GLY A 32 -11.74 -4.62 -1.73
C GLY A 32 -10.44 -5.08 -1.10
N VAL A 33 -9.54 -4.15 -0.77
CA VAL A 33 -8.31 -4.45 -0.05
C VAL A 33 -8.52 -4.18 1.43
N ALA A 34 -8.09 -5.13 2.27
CA ALA A 34 -7.86 -4.91 3.68
C ALA A 34 -6.38 -5.17 3.98
N ALA A 35 -5.71 -4.21 4.61
CA ALA A 35 -4.31 -4.31 4.98
C ALA A 35 -4.11 -3.89 6.44
N ALA A 36 -3.16 -4.51 7.12
CA ALA A 36 -2.74 -4.10 8.45
C ALA A 36 -1.25 -3.85 8.46
N GLY A 37 -0.79 -2.98 9.35
CA GLY A 37 0.62 -2.62 9.38
C GLY A 37 0.99 -1.73 10.54
N TYR A 38 2.15 -1.11 10.42
CA TYR A 38 2.73 -0.29 11.47
C TYR A 38 3.16 1.08 10.93
N VAL A 39 2.91 2.11 11.72
CA VAL A 39 3.32 3.48 11.44
C VAL A 39 3.37 4.30 12.73
N ASP A 40 4.44 5.07 12.89
CA ASP A 40 4.58 6.05 13.97
C ASP A 40 4.22 5.49 15.36
N HIS A 41 4.87 4.39 15.73
CA HIS A 41 4.71 3.73 17.02
C HIS A 41 3.32 3.14 17.29
N GLY A 42 2.53 2.90 16.25
CA GLY A 42 1.20 2.29 16.36
C GLY A 42 0.88 1.38 15.19
N ALA A 43 -0.10 0.51 15.38
CA ALA A 43 -0.64 -0.31 14.31
C ALA A 43 -1.71 0.45 13.53
N PHE A 44 -2.03 -0.04 12.33
CA PHE A 44 -3.17 0.43 11.57
C PHE A 44 -3.89 -0.73 10.88
N ILE A 45 -5.15 -0.51 10.56
CA ILE A 45 -5.93 -1.31 9.61
C ILE A 45 -6.44 -0.36 8.54
N ASN A 46 -6.16 -0.68 7.29
CA ASN A 46 -6.47 0.12 6.11
C ASN A 46 -7.38 -0.61 5.16
N CYS A 47 -8.28 0.17 4.57
CA CYS A 47 -9.01 -0.21 3.38
C CYS A 47 -8.58 0.65 2.19
N THR A 48 -8.76 0.17 0.96
CA THR A 48 -8.59 1.04 -0.22
C THR A 48 -9.84 1.88 -0.43
N GLY A 49 -9.69 3.21 -0.39
CA GLY A 49 -10.75 4.16 -0.72
C GLY A 49 -10.64 4.65 -2.17
N PRO A 50 -11.09 5.90 -2.45
CA PRO A 50 -10.96 6.52 -3.75
C PRO A 50 -9.52 6.50 -4.26
N ASN A 51 -9.33 5.98 -5.46
CA ASN A 51 -7.99 5.73 -6.01
C ASN A 51 -7.95 5.70 -7.53
N ILE A 52 -6.73 5.79 -8.05
CA ILE A 52 -6.37 5.48 -9.43
C ILE A 52 -5.47 4.24 -9.39
N SER A 53 -5.76 3.28 -10.28
CA SER A 53 -5.02 2.03 -10.36
C SER A 53 -4.50 1.77 -11.76
N LEU A 54 -3.32 1.16 -11.83
CA LEU A 54 -2.69 0.63 -13.03
C LEU A 54 -2.63 -0.89 -12.89
N THR A 55 -3.33 -1.61 -13.76
CA THR A 55 -3.32 -3.07 -13.76
C THR A 55 -2.54 -3.58 -14.97
N TYR A 56 -1.55 -4.44 -14.72
CA TYR A 56 -0.77 -5.15 -15.73
C TYR A 56 -0.63 -6.62 -15.34
N HIS A 57 -1.21 -7.51 -16.15
CA HIS A 57 -1.28 -8.93 -15.88
C HIS A 57 -1.81 -9.26 -14.47
N SER A 58 -1.05 -9.99 -13.63
CA SER A 58 -1.43 -10.36 -12.26
C SER A 58 -1.04 -9.31 -11.21
N THR A 59 -0.58 -8.14 -11.66
CA THR A 59 -0.07 -7.07 -10.83
C THR A 59 -0.95 -5.83 -10.95
N LYS A 60 -1.23 -5.19 -9.81
CA LYS A 60 -1.96 -3.93 -9.77
C LYS A 60 -1.26 -2.96 -8.83
N LEU A 61 -0.98 -1.77 -9.33
CA LEU A 61 -0.48 -0.64 -8.55
C LEU A 61 -1.64 0.32 -8.32
N ILE A 62 -1.82 0.78 -7.10
CA ILE A 62 -2.86 1.72 -6.71
C ILE A 62 -2.21 2.91 -6.03
N LEU A 63 -2.60 4.11 -6.44
CA LEU A 63 -2.35 5.35 -5.73
C LEU A 63 -3.70 5.90 -5.27
N GLY A 64 -3.87 6.09 -3.97
CA GLY A 64 -5.14 6.60 -3.47
C GLY A 64 -5.23 6.77 -1.98
N MET A 65 -6.45 7.06 -1.56
CA MET A 65 -6.80 7.29 -0.17
C MET A 65 -6.93 5.97 0.58
N LEU A 66 -6.53 5.98 1.85
CA LEU A 66 -6.50 4.84 2.73
C LEU A 66 -7.32 5.14 3.99
N PRO A 67 -8.66 5.01 3.94
CA PRO A 67 -9.48 5.01 5.15
C PRO A 67 -8.93 4.00 6.14
N SER A 68 -8.66 4.44 7.36
CA SER A 68 -7.93 3.65 8.32
C SER A 68 -8.47 3.74 9.74
N LEU A 69 -8.20 2.69 10.51
CA LEU A 69 -8.27 2.68 11.96
C LEU A 69 -6.83 2.66 12.47
N ARG A 70 -6.43 3.71 13.18
CA ARG A 70 -5.14 3.78 13.88
C ARG A 70 -5.32 3.20 15.27
N ILE A 71 -4.40 2.32 15.64
CA ILE A 71 -4.33 1.68 16.94
C ILE A 71 -3.03 2.15 17.59
N LYS A 72 -3.14 3.14 18.46
CA LYS A 72 -2.00 3.78 19.12
C LYS A 72 -2.45 4.32 20.47
N GLU A 73 -1.71 3.96 21.51
CA GLU A 73 -1.94 4.47 22.86
C GLU A 73 -1.64 5.98 22.91
N ASP A 74 -2.54 6.75 23.53
CA ASP A 74 -2.31 8.17 23.80
C ASP A 74 -1.37 8.32 25.01
N GLN A 75 -0.25 8.99 24.79
CA GLN A 75 0.78 9.24 25.81
C GLN A 75 0.61 10.61 26.49
N SER A 76 -0.58 11.22 26.40
CA SER A 76 -0.87 12.50 27.05
C SER A 76 -0.96 12.35 28.58
N ASP A 77 -0.37 13.30 29.30
CA ASP A 77 -0.37 13.36 30.77
C ASP A 77 -1.75 13.69 31.38
N GLY A 78 -2.66 14.25 30.56
CA GLY A 78 -4.01 14.66 30.94
C GLY A 78 -5.10 13.73 30.38
N THR A 79 -6.13 14.32 29.77
CA THR A 79 -7.19 13.57 29.09
C THR A 79 -6.61 12.77 27.93
N ARG A 80 -6.83 11.45 27.94
CA ARG A 80 -6.38 10.52 26.89
C ARG A 80 -7.46 10.31 25.85
N ASN A 81 -7.06 10.27 24.58
CA ASN A 81 -7.91 9.82 23.50
C ASN A 81 -8.08 8.29 23.52
N SER A 82 -9.10 7.81 22.81
CA SER A 82 -9.26 6.37 22.55
C SER A 82 -8.02 5.79 21.88
N ALA A 83 -7.61 4.60 22.29
CA ALA A 83 -6.51 3.86 21.66
C ALA A 83 -6.80 3.48 20.20
N ILE A 84 -8.08 3.46 19.80
CA ILE A 84 -8.53 3.23 18.42
C ILE A 84 -9.18 4.49 17.90
N THR A 85 -8.64 5.05 16.82
CA THR A 85 -9.12 6.29 16.20
C THR A 85 -9.28 6.12 14.69
N PRO A 86 -10.33 6.70 14.08
CA PRO A 86 -10.41 6.80 12.64
C PRO A 86 -9.34 7.76 12.12
N ASN A 87 -8.73 7.43 10.99
CA ASN A 87 -7.77 8.28 10.32
C ASN A 87 -7.89 8.09 8.80
N LEU A 88 -7.26 8.97 8.05
CA LEU A 88 -7.24 8.96 6.60
C LEU A 88 -5.80 9.11 6.13
N GLY A 89 -5.27 8.06 5.53
CA GLY A 89 -3.98 8.10 4.85
C GLY A 89 -4.14 8.31 3.35
N ALA A 90 -3.00 8.47 2.69
CA ALA A 90 -2.87 8.26 1.26
C ALA A 90 -1.60 7.44 1.02
N GLY A 91 -1.52 6.70 -0.08
CA GLY A 91 -0.30 5.95 -0.33
C GLY A 91 -0.35 5.05 -1.54
N LEU A 92 0.72 4.28 -1.67
CA LEU A 92 0.88 3.29 -2.71
C LEU A 92 0.46 1.92 -2.18
N THR A 93 -0.36 1.22 -2.95
CA THR A 93 -0.73 -0.17 -2.70
C THR A 93 -0.35 -1.00 -3.91
N PHE A 94 0.53 -1.98 -3.69
CA PHE A 94 0.92 -2.95 -4.68
C PHE A 94 0.18 -4.27 -4.40
N ILE A 95 -0.44 -4.83 -5.43
CA ILE A 95 -1.17 -6.08 -5.35
C ILE A 95 -0.55 -7.05 -6.35
N TYR A 96 -0.16 -8.23 -5.88
CA TYR A 96 0.21 -9.35 -6.73
C TYR A 96 -0.69 -10.53 -6.44
N LYS A 97 -1.50 -10.91 -7.43
CA LYS A 97 -2.64 -11.84 -7.27
C LYS A 97 -3.59 -11.32 -6.18
N LYS A 98 -3.49 -11.84 -4.96
CA LYS A 98 -4.27 -11.40 -3.80
C LYS A 98 -3.42 -10.85 -2.65
N LEU A 99 -2.09 -10.93 -2.76
CA LEU A 99 -1.19 -10.40 -1.73
C LEU A 99 -1.03 -8.91 -1.92
N VAL A 100 -1.15 -8.16 -0.83
CA VAL A 100 -1.06 -6.70 -0.83
C VAL A 100 0.15 -6.27 -0.02
N LEU A 101 0.94 -5.37 -0.60
CA LEU A 101 1.95 -4.57 0.08
C LEU A 101 1.52 -3.11 0.01
N GLN A 102 1.51 -2.42 1.14
CA GLN A 102 1.05 -1.04 1.22
C GLN A 102 2.09 -0.14 1.89
N ILE A 103 2.36 1.01 1.28
CA ILE A 103 3.19 2.07 1.81
C ILE A 103 2.28 3.28 2.07
N PRO A 104 1.64 3.35 3.25
CA PRO A 104 0.79 4.47 3.62
C PRO A 104 1.61 5.66 4.12
N LEU A 105 1.10 6.85 3.85
CA LEU A 105 1.53 8.13 4.41
C LEU A 105 0.35 8.73 5.19
N TYR A 106 0.61 9.09 6.44
CA TYR A 106 -0.35 9.77 7.31
C TYR A 106 0.20 11.12 7.73
N TYR A 107 -0.65 12.15 7.71
CA TYR A 107 -0.32 13.41 8.34
C TYR A 107 -0.77 13.36 9.81
N ASN A 108 0.18 13.45 10.73
CA ASN A 108 -0.13 13.70 12.12
C ASN A 108 -0.26 15.22 12.29
N SER A 109 -1.43 15.68 12.73
CA SER A 109 -1.69 17.09 12.97
C SER A 109 -0.81 17.68 14.07
N LYS A 110 -0.52 18.97 13.96
CA LYS A 110 0.18 19.73 14.99
C LYS A 110 -0.62 19.69 16.32
N THR A 111 0.09 19.49 17.42
CA THR A 111 -0.45 19.59 18.79
C THR A 111 0.14 20.81 19.50
N SER A 112 -0.23 21.03 20.76
CA SER A 112 0.38 22.06 21.61
C SER A 112 1.87 21.83 21.88
N THR A 113 2.34 20.59 21.78
CA THR A 113 3.71 20.18 22.15
C THR A 113 4.54 19.67 20.97
N GLN A 114 3.93 19.35 19.82
CA GLN A 114 4.61 18.76 18.66
C GLN A 114 4.13 19.37 17.34
N ASN A 115 5.06 19.57 16.41
CA ASN A 115 4.73 20.01 15.05
C ASN A 115 4.08 18.90 14.23
N GLY A 116 3.20 19.29 13.32
CA GLY A 116 2.57 18.35 12.40
C GLY A 116 3.59 17.76 11.42
N SER A 117 3.50 16.46 11.16
CA SER A 117 4.48 15.75 10.33
C SER A 117 3.87 14.57 9.58
N TRP A 118 4.40 14.31 8.39
CA TRP A 118 4.07 13.12 7.62
C TRP A 118 4.82 11.91 8.16
N LYS A 119 4.10 10.80 8.30
CA LYS A 119 4.60 9.53 8.80
C LYS A 119 4.36 8.46 7.74
N MET A 120 5.47 7.86 7.29
CA MET A 120 5.44 6.72 6.39
C MET A 120 5.36 5.43 7.19
N GLY A 121 4.46 4.55 6.77
CA GLY A 121 4.30 3.21 7.32
C GLY A 121 4.56 2.13 6.29
N ILE A 122 4.36 0.90 6.73
CA ILE A 122 4.33 -0.28 5.88
C ILE A 122 3.24 -1.22 6.37
N GLY A 123 2.55 -1.86 5.43
CA GLY A 123 1.50 -2.83 5.73
C GLY A 123 1.43 -3.95 4.73
N LEU A 124 0.87 -5.07 5.18
CA LEU A 124 0.57 -6.24 4.38
C LEU A 124 -0.93 -6.52 4.45
N GLY A 125 -1.47 -7.10 3.40
CA GLY A 125 -2.89 -7.33 3.33
C GLY A 125 -3.31 -8.32 2.27
N TYR A 126 -4.62 -8.35 2.05
CA TYR A 126 -5.26 -9.23 1.10
C TYR A 126 -6.27 -8.49 0.23
N SER A 127 -6.30 -8.82 -1.07
CA SER A 127 -7.35 -8.40 -1.99
C SER A 127 -8.47 -9.44 -1.98
N LEU A 128 -9.67 -9.01 -1.58
CA LEU A 128 -10.89 -9.81 -1.62
C LEU A 128 -11.46 -9.93 -3.03
N LYS A 129 -11.00 -9.08 -3.94
CA LYS A 129 -11.35 -9.06 -5.36
C LYS A 129 -10.39 -9.89 -6.20
#